data_AF-A0A355BJ82-F1
#
_entry.id   AF-A0A355BJ82-F1
#
_cell.length_a   1.000
_cell.length_b   1.000
_cell.length_c   1.000
_cell.angle_alpha   90.00
_cell.angle_beta   90.00
_cell.angle_gamma   90.00
#
_symmetry.space_group_name_H-M   'P 1'
#
loop_
_entity.id
_entity.type
_entity.pdbx_description
1 polymer ?
#
loop_
_entity_poly.entity_id
_entity_poly.type
_entity_poly.pdbx_seq_one_letter_code
_entity_poly.pdbx_strand_id
1 'polypeptide(L)'
;SKALAALEKHYGKTQYITNQAITTDQAGVTEIKNGDSIGAALMTGDIQLGYIGTATLVQGKELFAFGHPLLFAGATNIPLTTAPIITTTRGDYPQKIGSLGHTIGTIIQDRSAGILALLGNTPKLVHMKFTIQDTDRQQTTTVITQAASINSELPFLTF
;
A
#
# COMPACT_ATOMS: atom_id res chain seq x y z
N SER A 1 27.29 -7.22 -9.57
CA SER A 1 28.40 -6.46 -8.95
C SER A 1 28.82 -7.15 -7.65
N LYS A 2 30.03 -6.90 -7.12
CA LYS A 2 30.52 -7.52 -5.86
C LYS A 2 29.59 -7.31 -4.65
N ALA A 3 28.75 -6.28 -4.67
CA ALA A 3 27.73 -6.02 -3.65
C ALA A 3 26.60 -7.06 -3.63
N LEU A 4 26.16 -7.54 -4.80
CA LEU A 4 25.08 -8.54 -4.90
C LEU A 4 25.52 -9.89 -4.29
N ALA A 5 26.75 -10.31 -4.58
CA ALA A 5 27.33 -11.55 -4.03
C ALA A 5 27.56 -11.50 -2.51
N ALA A 6 27.76 -10.31 -1.93
CA ALA A 6 27.91 -10.13 -0.49
C ALA A 6 26.56 -10.27 0.25
N LEU A 7 25.47 -9.80 -0.36
CA LEU A 7 24.12 -9.89 0.18
C LEU A 7 23.61 -11.35 0.19
N GLU A 8 23.87 -12.11 -0.88
CA GLU A 8 23.48 -13.53 -1.00
C GLU A 8 24.16 -14.43 0.06
N LYS A 9 25.38 -14.08 0.48
CA LYS A 9 26.17 -14.86 1.45
C LYS A 9 25.70 -14.66 2.90
N HIS A 10 25.13 -13.51 3.24
CA HIS A 10 24.68 -13.20 4.61
C HIS A 10 23.19 -13.46 4.84
N TYR A 11 22.35 -13.33 3.81
CA TYR A 11 20.89 -13.42 3.94
C TYR A 11 20.27 -14.68 3.31
N GLY A 12 21.10 -15.59 2.77
CA GLY A 12 20.63 -16.75 2.01
C GLY A 12 20.03 -16.33 0.66
N LYS A 13 19.75 -17.31 -0.21
CA LYS A 13 19.05 -17.06 -1.49
C LYS A 13 17.69 -16.46 -1.19
N THR A 14 17.59 -15.14 -1.24
CA THR A 14 16.29 -14.47 -1.36
C THR A 14 15.70 -14.98 -2.66
N GLN A 15 14.59 -15.70 -2.56
CA GLN A 15 13.79 -16.05 -3.72
C GLN A 15 13.29 -14.72 -4.29
N TYR A 16 14.06 -14.11 -5.18
CA TYR A 16 13.47 -13.22 -6.16
C TYR A 16 12.42 -14.07 -6.84
N ILE A 17 11.14 -13.79 -6.60
CA ILE A 17 10.07 -14.35 -7.42
C ILE A 17 10.35 -13.79 -8.81
N THR A 18 11.14 -14.54 -9.59
CA THR A 18 11.33 -14.31 -11.00
C THR A 18 9.95 -14.39 -11.60
N ASN A 19 9.53 -13.34 -12.31
CA ASN A 19 8.30 -13.24 -13.07
C ASN A 19 8.01 -14.57 -13.79
N GLN A 20 7.27 -15.47 -13.12
CA GLN A 20 6.52 -16.48 -13.83
C GLN A 20 5.40 -15.71 -14.49
N ALA A 21 5.32 -15.88 -15.81
CA ALA A 21 4.38 -15.19 -16.68
C ALA A 21 3.03 -15.03 -15.98
N ILE A 22 2.70 -13.78 -15.65
CA ILE A 22 1.33 -13.40 -15.33
C ILE A 22 0.57 -13.72 -16.61
N THR A 23 -0.09 -14.87 -16.64
CA THR A 23 -1.03 -15.19 -17.70
C THR A 23 -2.06 -14.09 -17.68
N THR A 24 -2.04 -13.29 -18.75
CA THR A 24 -2.90 -12.14 -18.97
C THR A 24 -4.34 -12.61 -19.14
N ASP A 25 -5.01 -12.95 -18.04
CA ASP A 25 -6.46 -13.03 -18.03
C ASP A 25 -7.01 -11.64 -17.70
N GLN A 26 -7.34 -10.95 -18.80
CA GLN A 26 -8.40 -9.94 -18.92
C GLN A 26 -8.79 -9.21 -17.62
N ALA A 27 -8.29 -7.98 -17.45
CA ALA A 27 -8.71 -7.05 -16.38
C ALA A 27 -8.70 -7.66 -14.96
N GLY A 28 -7.67 -8.44 -14.64
CA GLY A 28 -7.61 -9.31 -13.46
C GLY A 28 -7.57 -8.55 -12.12
N VAL A 29 -8.70 -8.55 -11.43
CA VAL A 29 -8.72 -8.44 -9.97
C VAL A 29 -7.83 -9.56 -9.43
N THR A 30 -6.68 -9.23 -8.86
CA THR A 30 -5.92 -10.19 -8.06
C THR A 30 -6.86 -10.71 -6.99
N GLU A 31 -7.15 -12.01 -6.99
CA GLU A 31 -8.02 -12.63 -5.99
C GLU A 31 -7.33 -12.55 -4.63
N ILE A 32 -7.68 -11.53 -3.84
CA ILE A 32 -7.20 -11.37 -2.47
C ILE A 32 -7.95 -12.33 -1.55
N LYS A 33 -7.21 -13.02 -0.70
CA LYS A 33 -7.71 -14.00 0.26
C LYS A 33 -7.44 -13.54 1.69
N ASN A 34 -8.11 -14.18 2.64
CA ASN A 34 -7.87 -13.94 4.06
C ASN A 34 -6.40 -14.25 4.40
N GLY A 35 -5.75 -13.35 5.12
CA GLY A 35 -4.33 -13.47 5.48
C GLY A 35 -3.35 -12.83 4.48
N ASP A 36 -3.81 -12.45 3.29
CA ASP A 36 -2.95 -11.83 2.29
C ASP A 36 -2.47 -10.45 2.73
N SER A 37 -1.30 -10.06 2.21
CA SER A 37 -0.76 -8.73 2.45
C SER A 37 -1.41 -7.71 1.53
N ILE A 38 -1.89 -6.63 2.12
CA ILE A 38 -2.51 -5.51 1.40
C ILE A 38 -1.82 -4.20 1.78
N GLY A 39 -1.96 -3.20 0.92
CA GLY A 39 -1.46 -1.86 1.16
C GLY A 39 -2.58 -0.82 1.25
N ALA A 40 -2.35 0.18 2.09
CA ALA A 40 -3.14 1.41 2.15
C ALA A 40 -2.25 2.57 1.68
N ALA A 41 -2.40 2.99 0.43
CA ALA A 41 -1.51 3.98 -0.16
C ALA A 41 -2.02 5.41 0.09
N LEU A 42 -1.28 6.18 0.88
CA LEU A 42 -1.57 7.61 1.09
C LEU A 42 -1.10 8.48 -0.07
N MET A 43 0.00 8.09 -0.71
CA MET A 43 0.53 8.72 -1.92
C MET A 43 0.95 7.67 -2.94
N THR A 44 0.71 7.95 -4.22
CA THR A 44 1.10 7.13 -5.37
C THR A 44 1.69 8.01 -6.47
N GLY A 45 2.31 7.39 -7.49
CA GLY A 45 3.05 8.09 -8.55
C GLY A 45 4.54 8.03 -8.31
N ASP A 46 5.24 9.14 -8.53
CA ASP A 46 6.70 9.22 -8.38
C ASP A 46 7.17 9.03 -6.92
N ILE A 47 6.28 9.31 -5.96
CA ILE A 47 6.47 9.01 -4.54
C ILE A 47 5.35 8.06 -4.11
N GLN A 48 5.75 6.95 -3.49
CA GLN A 48 4.84 6.00 -2.87
C GLN A 48 4.99 6.09 -1.35
N LEU A 49 3.87 6.33 -0.67
CA LEU A 49 3.80 6.37 0.78
C LEU A 49 2.54 5.67 1.24
N GLY A 50 2.63 4.85 2.28
CA GLY A 50 1.48 4.17 2.82
C GLY A 50 1.87 3.12 3.83
N TYR A 51 0.90 2.29 4.18
CA TYR A 51 1.02 1.25 5.19
C TYR A 51 0.74 -0.12 4.58
N ILE A 52 1.39 -1.14 5.12
CA ILE A 52 1.16 -2.53 4.74
C ILE A 52 0.49 -3.25 5.90
N GLY A 53 -0.56 -4.00 5.60
CA GLY A 53 -1.34 -4.75 6.55
C GLY A 53 -1.69 -6.13 6.04
N THR A 54 -2.64 -6.74 6.74
CA THR A 54 -3.18 -8.05 6.41
C THR A 54 -4.68 -7.93 6.17
N ALA A 55 -5.18 -8.60 5.13
CA ALA A 55 -6.60 -8.82 4.93
C ALA A 55 -7.13 -9.75 6.02
N THR A 56 -7.96 -9.24 6.91
CA THR A 56 -8.57 -10.02 7.99
C THR A 56 -9.69 -10.90 7.46
N LEU A 57 -10.55 -10.34 6.61
CA LEU A 57 -11.70 -11.04 6.03
C LEU A 57 -12.03 -10.44 4.66
N VAL A 58 -12.18 -11.30 3.66
CA VAL A 58 -12.69 -10.95 2.33
C VAL A 58 -14.05 -11.62 2.16
N GLN A 59 -15.09 -10.82 1.93
CA GLN A 59 -16.46 -11.28 1.71
C GLN A 59 -17.04 -10.62 0.45
N GLY A 60 -17.04 -11.35 -0.66
CA GLY A 60 -17.46 -10.80 -1.94
C GLY A 60 -16.56 -9.65 -2.38
N LYS A 61 -17.10 -8.43 -2.45
CA LYS A 61 -16.33 -7.21 -2.79
C LYS A 61 -15.82 -6.46 -1.56
N GLU A 62 -16.25 -6.83 -0.38
CA GLU A 62 -15.86 -6.18 0.88
C GLU A 62 -14.60 -6.84 1.43
N LEU A 63 -13.66 -6.01 1.87
CA LEU A 63 -12.41 -6.44 2.48
C LEU A 63 -12.20 -5.68 3.79
N PHE A 64 -12.12 -6.43 4.87
CA PHE A 64 -11.76 -5.94 6.20
C PHE A 64 -10.28 -6.21 6.45
N ALA A 65 -9.55 -5.24 7.00
CA ALA A 65 -8.11 -5.36 7.18
C ALA A 65 -7.57 -4.61 8.39
N PHE A 66 -6.28 -4.85 8.66
CA PHE A 66 -5.48 -4.38 9.80
C PHE A 66 -5.92 -4.95 11.15
N GLY A 67 -7.21 -5.11 11.41
CA GLY A 67 -7.70 -5.48 12.76
C GLY A 67 -7.41 -4.41 13.81
N HIS A 68 -6.99 -3.23 13.37
CA HIS A 68 -6.78 -2.04 14.15
C HIS A 68 -6.94 -0.82 13.23
N PRO A 69 -7.23 0.36 13.78
CA PRO A 69 -7.36 1.59 13.02
C PRO A 69 -6.06 1.94 12.33
N LEU A 70 -6.15 2.49 11.12
CA LEU A 70 -4.98 2.95 10.38
C LEU A 70 -4.60 4.37 10.83
N LEU A 71 -5.48 5.33 10.57
CA LEU A 71 -5.34 6.75 10.92
C LEU A 71 -6.48 7.25 11.81
N PHE A 72 -7.50 6.41 12.09
CA PHE A 72 -8.77 6.82 12.69
C PHE A 72 -9.46 7.95 11.90
N ALA A 73 -9.37 7.92 10.57
CA ALA A 73 -9.86 9.01 9.71
C ALA A 73 -11.38 8.97 9.45
N GLY A 74 -12.06 7.90 9.83
CA GLY A 74 -13.49 7.75 9.60
C GLY A 74 -13.82 7.39 8.15
N ALA A 75 -14.63 8.20 7.46
CA ALA A 75 -14.92 7.97 6.04
C ALA A 75 -13.71 8.38 5.19
N THR A 76 -13.23 7.49 4.33
CA THR A 76 -11.97 7.69 3.60
C THR A 76 -12.11 7.39 2.11
N ASN A 77 -11.07 7.74 1.36
CA ASN A 77 -10.93 7.44 -0.06
C ASN A 77 -9.48 7.03 -0.37
N ILE A 78 -8.94 6.16 0.47
CA ILE A 78 -7.53 5.74 0.40
C ILE A 78 -7.44 4.56 -0.56
N PRO A 79 -6.53 4.56 -1.56
CA PRO A 79 -6.28 3.40 -2.41
C PRO A 79 -5.95 2.14 -1.61
N LEU A 80 -6.69 1.07 -1.88
CA LEU A 80 -6.32 -0.28 -1.49
C LEU A 80 -5.41 -0.84 -2.57
N THR A 81 -4.21 -1.28 -2.21
CA THR A 81 -3.23 -1.85 -3.15
C THR A 81 -2.88 -3.28 -2.80
N THR A 82 -2.33 -4.02 -3.77
CA THR A 82 -1.52 -5.20 -3.44
C THR A 82 -0.29 -4.79 -2.64
N ALA A 83 0.31 -5.72 -1.88
CA ALA A 83 1.53 -5.47 -1.13
C ALA A 83 2.52 -6.63 -1.27
N PRO A 84 3.38 -6.64 -2.30
CA PRO A 84 4.47 -7.60 -2.39
C PRO A 84 5.44 -7.43 -1.21
N ILE A 85 5.63 -8.52 -0.46
CA ILE A 85 6.48 -8.51 0.73
C ILE A 85 7.88 -8.98 0.36
N ILE A 86 8.88 -8.19 0.77
CA ILE A 86 10.30 -8.46 0.56
C ILE A 86 10.82 -9.29 1.72
N THR A 87 10.52 -8.87 2.96
CA THR A 87 10.99 -9.55 4.17
C THR A 87 10.10 -9.23 5.38
N THR A 88 10.42 -9.83 6.52
CA THR A 88 9.80 -9.52 7.81
C THR A 88 10.87 -9.19 8.83
N THR A 89 10.58 -8.24 9.71
CA THR A 89 11.45 -7.93 10.84
C THR A 89 11.22 -8.92 11.98
N ARG A 90 12.27 -9.19 12.76
CA ARG A 90 12.21 -9.96 14.01
C ARG A 90 12.44 -9.02 15.18
N GLY A 91 11.73 -9.24 16.29
CA GLY A 91 11.84 -8.43 17.51
C GLY A 91 10.49 -8.30 18.21
N ASP A 92 10.39 -7.34 19.12
CA ASP A 92 9.19 -7.12 19.94
C ASP A 92 7.98 -6.63 19.12
N TYR A 93 8.24 -6.03 17.95
CA TYR A 93 7.23 -5.57 17.00
C TYR A 93 7.56 -6.06 15.58
N PRO A 94 7.25 -7.33 15.26
CA PRO A 94 7.50 -7.86 13.93
C PRO A 94 6.58 -7.20 12.89
N GLN A 95 7.15 -6.77 11.78
CA GLN A 95 6.44 -6.08 10.70
C GLN A 95 6.80 -6.67 9.34
N LYS A 96 5.85 -6.60 8.41
CA LYS A 96 6.09 -6.89 7.00
C LYS A 96 6.81 -5.69 6.37
N ILE A 97 7.88 -5.95 5.63
CA ILE A 97 8.60 -4.96 4.83
C ILE A 97 8.36 -5.31 3.36
N GLY A 98 7.81 -4.36 2.62
CA GLY A 98 7.43 -4.56 1.22
C GLY A 98 7.24 -3.23 0.50
N SER A 99 6.64 -3.29 -0.68
CA SER A 99 6.25 -2.11 -1.44
C SER A 99 4.74 -2.07 -1.65
N LEU A 100 4.24 -0.90 -2.04
CA LEU A 100 2.85 -0.74 -2.48
C LEU A 100 2.78 -1.14 -3.95
N GLY A 101 1.94 -2.11 -4.26
CA GLY A 101 1.69 -2.57 -5.62
C GLY A 101 0.60 -1.75 -6.31
N HIS A 102 -0.06 -2.36 -7.29
CA HIS A 102 -1.16 -1.73 -8.02
C HIS A 102 -2.41 -1.58 -7.14
N THR A 103 -3.18 -0.53 -7.41
CA THR A 103 -4.48 -0.29 -6.79
C THR A 103 -5.48 -1.35 -7.25
N ILE A 104 -6.12 -2.00 -6.29
CA ILE A 104 -7.14 -3.04 -6.48
C ILE A 104 -8.50 -2.64 -5.91
N GLY A 105 -8.61 -1.49 -5.26
CA GLY A 105 -9.84 -1.03 -4.65
C GLY A 105 -9.68 0.29 -3.91
N THR A 106 -10.66 0.57 -3.05
CA THR A 106 -10.70 1.78 -2.24
C THR A 106 -11.07 1.43 -0.81
N ILE A 107 -10.28 1.91 0.15
CA ILE A 107 -10.61 1.93 1.57
C ILE A 107 -11.60 3.07 1.79
N ILE A 108 -12.78 2.72 2.30
CA ILE A 108 -13.92 3.63 2.46
C ILE A 108 -14.20 3.97 3.93
N GLN A 109 -13.72 3.14 4.86
CA GLN A 109 -13.84 3.38 6.30
C GLN A 109 -12.55 3.02 7.03
N ASP A 110 -12.23 3.81 8.04
CA ASP A 110 -11.13 3.60 8.98
C ASP A 110 -11.63 3.94 10.40
N ARG A 111 -11.94 2.89 11.16
CA ARG A 111 -12.65 2.94 12.46
C ARG A 111 -11.90 2.15 13.51
N SER A 112 -12.39 2.16 14.75
CA SER A 112 -11.80 1.46 15.91
C SER A 112 -11.49 -0.03 15.67
N ALA A 113 -12.32 -0.74 14.90
CA ALA A 113 -12.14 -2.16 14.60
C ALA A 113 -11.17 -2.43 13.43
N GLY A 114 -10.75 -1.40 12.70
CA GLY A 114 -9.93 -1.51 11.50
C GLY A 114 -10.52 -0.78 10.31
N ILE A 115 -10.13 -1.23 9.12
CA ILE A 115 -10.56 -0.62 7.87
C ILE A 115 -11.56 -1.51 7.12
N LEU A 116 -12.43 -0.88 6.36
CA LEU A 116 -13.26 -1.52 5.33
C LEU A 116 -12.91 -0.94 3.96
N ALA A 117 -12.69 -1.84 3.00
CA ALA A 117 -12.40 -1.52 1.63
C ALA A 117 -13.35 -2.23 0.66
N LEU A 118 -13.55 -1.61 -0.51
CA LEU A 118 -14.30 -2.17 -1.62
C LEU A 118 -13.34 -2.49 -2.78
N LEU A 119 -13.27 -3.78 -3.13
CA LEU A 119 -12.51 -4.28 -4.26
C LEU A 119 -13.12 -3.81 -5.59
N GLY A 120 -12.26 -3.42 -6.53
CA GLY A 120 -12.62 -2.89 -7.84
C GLY A 120 -13.13 -1.44 -7.83
N ASN A 121 -13.35 -0.83 -6.66
CA ASN A 121 -13.73 0.58 -6.58
C ASN A 121 -12.51 1.48 -6.85
N THR A 122 -12.70 2.52 -7.67
CA THR A 122 -11.62 3.46 -8.03
C THR A 122 -11.56 4.62 -7.03
N PRO A 123 -10.41 4.84 -6.35
CA PRO A 123 -10.29 5.92 -5.37
C PRO A 123 -10.23 7.29 -6.06
N LYS A 124 -10.76 8.33 -5.41
CA LYS A 124 -10.61 9.72 -5.88
C LYS A 124 -9.40 10.36 -5.22
N LEU A 125 -8.40 10.67 -6.03
CA LEU A 125 -7.12 11.20 -5.57
C LEU A 125 -6.92 12.66 -5.96
N VAL A 126 -6.13 13.36 -5.15
CA VAL A 126 -5.70 14.74 -5.40
C VAL A 126 -4.37 14.69 -6.14
N HIS A 127 -4.30 15.27 -7.33
CA HIS A 127 -3.06 15.38 -8.09
C HIS A 127 -2.19 16.50 -7.53
N MET A 128 -0.92 16.19 -7.29
CA MET A 128 0.07 17.12 -6.74
C MET A 128 1.30 17.16 -7.62
N LYS A 129 1.84 18.36 -7.83
CA LYS A 129 3.10 18.59 -8.54
C LYS A 129 4.07 19.28 -7.59
N PHE A 130 5.17 18.60 -7.29
CA PHE A 130 6.26 19.15 -6.50
C PHE A 130 7.39 19.59 -7.42
N THR A 131 7.95 20.76 -7.15
CA THR A 131 9.17 21.23 -7.81
C THR A 131 10.23 21.37 -6.73
N ILE A 132 11.29 20.57 -6.86
CA ILE A 132 12.37 20.47 -5.89
C ILE A 132 13.58 21.15 -6.50
N GLN A 133 14.10 22.16 -5.81
CA GLN A 133 15.31 22.86 -6.21
C GLN A 133 16.46 22.44 -5.28
N ASP A 134 17.43 21.71 -5.84
CA ASP A 134 18.69 21.40 -5.17
C ASP A 134 19.66 22.57 -5.43
N THR A 135 19.84 23.41 -4.40
CA THR A 135 20.67 24.62 -4.49
C THR A 135 22.15 24.31 -4.61
N ASP A 136 22.61 23.17 -4.09
CA ASP A 136 24.02 22.77 -4.10
C ASP A 136 24.41 22.26 -5.49
N ARG A 137 23.52 21.49 -6.12
CA ARG A 137 23.72 20.99 -7.49
C ARG A 137 23.23 21.93 -8.59
N GLN A 138 22.55 23.02 -8.22
CA GLN A 138 21.84 23.91 -9.14
C GLN A 138 20.89 23.17 -10.10
N GLN A 139 20.22 22.15 -9.58
CA GLN A 139 19.30 21.31 -10.35
C GLN A 139 17.87 21.51 -9.86
N THR A 140 16.93 21.45 -10.80
CA THR A 140 15.50 21.48 -10.49
C THR A 140 14.85 20.22 -11.03
N THR A 141 14.15 19.50 -10.15
CA THR A 141 13.42 18.27 -10.49
C THR A 141 11.94 18.49 -10.22
N THR A 142 11.09 18.03 -11.13
CA THR A 142 9.64 18.00 -10.93
C THR A 142 9.21 16.58 -10.65
N VAL A 143 8.35 16.41 -9.65
CA VAL A 143 7.83 15.14 -9.17
C VAL A 143 6.30 15.24 -9.16
N ILE A 144 5.63 14.26 -9.78
CA ILE A 144 4.17 14.22 -9.90
C ILE A 144 3.66 13.05 -9.06
N THR A 145 2.71 13.35 -8.18
CA THR A 145 2.13 12.36 -7.27
C THR A 145 0.63 12.55 -7.15
N GLN A 146 -0.03 11.54 -6.64
CA GLN A 146 -1.44 11.55 -6.30
C GLN A 146 -1.57 11.20 -4.82
N ALA A 147 -2.33 11.99 -4.05
CA ALA A 147 -2.58 11.74 -2.64
C ALA A 147 -4.03 11.39 -2.36
N ALA A 148 -4.24 10.53 -1.37
CA ALA A 148 -5.55 10.28 -0.80
C ALA A 148 -6.06 11.55 -0.13
N SER A 149 -7.29 11.96 -0.48
CA SER A 149 -7.97 13.04 0.23
C SER A 149 -8.48 12.49 1.56
N ILE A 150 -7.87 12.91 2.66
CA ILE A 150 -8.29 12.50 4.01
C ILE A 150 -8.81 13.74 4.73
N ASN A 151 -10.12 13.82 4.88
CA ASN A 151 -10.74 14.79 5.77
C ASN A 151 -10.94 14.07 7.11
N SER A 152 -10.25 14.52 8.16
CA SER A 152 -10.45 13.99 9.50
C SER A 152 -11.79 14.52 10.04
N GLU A 153 -12.87 13.82 9.69
CA GLU A 153 -14.15 13.98 10.37
C GLU A 153 -14.04 13.22 11.70
N LEU A 154 -14.46 13.85 12.81
CA LEU A 154 -14.34 13.28 14.16
C LEU A 154 -14.86 11.81 14.17
N PRO A 155 -13.99 10.81 14.41
CA PRO A 155 -14.29 9.41 14.09
C PRO A 155 -15.40 8.78 14.92
N PHE A 156 -15.89 9.47 15.96
CA PHE A 156 -16.89 9.01 16.92
C PHE A 156 -18.31 9.55 16.68
N LEU A 157 -18.53 10.46 15.71
CA LEU A 157 -19.83 11.16 15.55
C LEU A 157 -20.67 10.74 14.35
N THR A 158 -20.27 9.74 13.57
CA THR A 158 -21.08 9.28 12.43
C THR A 158 -21.17 7.76 12.43
N PHE A 159 -22.37 7.25 12.68
CA PHE A 159 -22.77 5.85 12.56
C PHE A 159 -23.24 5.55 11.14
#